data_AF-A0A0R1VQ45-F1
#
_entry.id   AF-A0A0R1VQ45-F1
#
_cell.length_a   1.000
_cell.length_b   1.000
_cell.length_c   1.000
_cell.angle_alpha   90.00
_cell.angle_beta   90.00
_cell.angle_gamma   90.00
#
_symmetry.space_group_name_H-M   'P 1'
#
loop_
_entity.id
_entity.type
_entity.pdbx_description
1 polymer ?
#
loop_
_entity_poly.entity_id
_entity_poly.type
_entity_poly.pdbx_seq_one_letter_code
_entity_poly.pdbx_strand_id
1 'polypeptide(L)'
;MLEPDKPDLDQRKEVDQVRIKMVQYAMDQMDKIYIPNKIRKQLEFDLRAQVNQTSLKDFIKEIKHTAKQKELPDDVKGFRAAVYRQERNYLGRISQQEREYRHGFLVLYREILIAEVIFLGDEEID
;
A
#
# COMPACT_ATOMS: atom_id res chain seq x y z
N MET A 1 -26.62 -19.60 -1.91
CA MET A 1 -25.54 -19.99 -1.00
C MET A 1 -24.33 -19.17 -1.35
N LEU A 2 -23.72 -18.47 -0.39
CA LEU A 2 -22.38 -17.92 -0.58
C LEU A 2 -21.41 -19.10 -0.62
N GLU A 3 -20.53 -19.13 -1.62
CA GLU A 3 -19.47 -20.13 -1.68
C GLU A 3 -18.65 -20.06 -0.39
N PRO A 4 -18.26 -21.21 0.19
CA PRO A 4 -17.43 -21.20 1.39
C PRO A 4 -16.10 -20.51 1.07
N ASP A 5 -15.68 -19.60 1.96
CA ASP A 5 -14.38 -18.94 1.88
C ASP A 5 -13.27 -20.01 1.72
N LYS A 6 -12.35 -19.80 0.76
CA LYS A 6 -11.19 -20.69 0.58
C LYS A 6 -10.38 -20.78 1.88
N PRO A 7 -9.65 -21.89 2.12
CA PRO A 7 -8.83 -22.06 3.32
C PRO A 7 -7.89 -20.87 3.54
N ASP A 8 -7.68 -20.49 4.81
CA ASP A 8 -6.92 -19.29 5.23
C ASP A 8 -5.51 -19.20 4.60
N LEU A 9 -4.89 -20.34 4.28
CA LEU A 9 -3.58 -20.45 3.61
C LEU A 9 -3.61 -20.07 2.13
N ASP A 10 -4.67 -20.41 1.41
CA ASP A 10 -4.81 -20.10 -0.02
C ASP A 10 -5.18 -18.62 -0.19
N GLN A 11 -5.96 -18.07 0.75
CA GLN A 11 -6.22 -16.63 0.78
C GLN A 11 -4.94 -15.81 1.01
N ARG A 12 -4.04 -16.25 1.89
CA ARG A 12 -2.77 -15.56 2.15
C ARG A 12 -1.87 -15.52 0.92
N LYS A 13 -1.70 -16.66 0.23
CA LYS A 13 -0.89 -16.72 -1.00
C LYS A 13 -1.42 -15.78 -2.07
N GLU A 14 -2.73 -15.73 -2.25
CA GLU A 14 -3.34 -14.87 -3.27
C GLU A 14 -3.18 -13.38 -2.93
N VAL A 15 -3.35 -13.03 -1.66
CA VAL A 15 -3.10 -11.67 -1.17
C VAL A 15 -1.63 -11.29 -1.35
N ASP A 16 -0.69 -12.18 -1.07
CA ASP A 16 0.75 -11.93 -1.24
C ASP A 16 1.10 -11.73 -2.73
N GLN A 17 0.55 -12.55 -3.62
CA GLN A 17 0.72 -12.36 -5.07
C GLN A 17 0.18 -11.02 -5.55
N VAL A 18 -0.97 -10.61 -5.03
CA VAL A 18 -1.54 -9.30 -5.37
C VAL A 18 -0.71 -8.16 -4.79
N ARG A 19 -0.18 -8.30 -3.57
CA ARG A 19 0.75 -7.31 -2.99
C ARG A 19 1.96 -7.13 -3.88
N ILE A 20 2.56 -8.21 -4.36
CA ILE A 20 3.69 -8.15 -5.32
C ILE A 20 3.30 -7.39 -6.58
N LYS A 21 2.16 -7.73 -7.20
CA LYS A 21 1.69 -7.06 -8.43
C LYS A 21 1.36 -5.59 -8.20
N MET A 22 0.79 -5.24 -7.05
CA MET A 22 0.49 -3.88 -6.64
C MET A 22 1.75 -3.04 -6.49
N VAL A 23 2.75 -3.57 -5.77
CA VAL A 23 4.06 -2.92 -5.59
C VAL A 23 4.75 -2.72 -6.94
N GLN A 24 4.77 -3.75 -7.80
CA GLN A 24 5.35 -3.63 -9.14
C GLN A 24 4.62 -2.56 -9.97
N TYR A 25 3.29 -2.55 -9.92
CA TYR A 25 2.50 -1.53 -10.61
C TYR A 25 2.85 -0.12 -10.13
N ALA A 26 3.02 0.08 -8.82
CA ALA A 26 3.40 1.38 -8.25
C ALA A 26 4.81 1.82 -8.70
N MET A 27 5.78 0.90 -8.71
CA MET A 27 7.11 1.16 -9.27
C MET A 27 7.03 1.59 -10.74
N ASP A 28 6.25 0.88 -11.56
CA ASP A 28 6.05 1.24 -12.98
C ASP A 28 5.37 2.61 -13.15
N GLN A 29 4.49 3.02 -12.22
CA GLN A 29 3.90 4.36 -12.24
C GLN A 29 4.89 5.43 -11.80
N MET A 30 5.76 5.14 -10.83
CA MET A 30 6.81 6.07 -10.39
C MET A 30 7.74 6.43 -11.54
N ASP A 31 8.01 5.52 -12.47
CA ASP A 31 8.84 5.78 -13.65
C ASP A 31 8.21 6.75 -14.66
N LYS A 32 6.89 6.95 -14.58
CA LYS A 32 6.14 7.86 -15.47
C LYS A 32 6.05 9.28 -14.93
N ILE A 33 6.49 9.52 -13.70
CA ILE A 33 6.42 10.83 -13.06
C ILE A 33 7.80 11.28 -12.56
N TYR A 34 8.00 12.60 -12.50
CA TYR A 34 9.19 13.14 -11.87
C TYR A 34 9.10 12.94 -10.35
N ILE A 35 10.12 12.30 -9.78
CA ILE A 35 10.33 12.17 -8.34
C ILE A 35 11.81 12.43 -8.09
N PRO A 36 12.17 13.37 -7.20
CA PRO A 36 13.55 13.60 -6.82
C PRO A 36 14.27 12.30 -6.40
N ASN A 37 15.50 12.08 -6.89
CA ASN A 37 16.24 10.82 -6.74
C ASN A 37 16.34 10.30 -5.31
N LYS A 38 16.51 11.20 -4.32
CA LYS A 38 16.57 10.81 -2.90
C LYS A 38 15.25 10.20 -2.42
N ILE A 39 14.14 10.81 -2.80
CA ILE A 39 12.78 10.37 -2.45
C ILE A 39 12.46 9.07 -3.19
N ARG A 40 12.81 8.99 -4.49
CA ARG A 40 12.62 7.80 -5.31
C ARG A 40 13.28 6.57 -4.67
N LYS A 41 14.55 6.66 -4.27
CA LYS A 41 15.27 5.55 -3.63
C LYS A 41 14.61 5.10 -2.31
N GLN A 42 14.12 6.04 -1.51
CA GLN A 42 13.41 5.72 -0.28
C GLN A 42 12.06 5.04 -0.57
N LEU A 43 11.30 5.57 -1.52
CA LEU A 43 10.03 4.97 -1.96
C LEU A 43 10.22 3.56 -2.54
N GLU A 44 11.24 3.33 -3.36
CA GLU A 44 11.57 1.99 -3.87
C GLU A 44 11.91 1.02 -2.74
N PHE A 45 12.66 1.47 -1.74
CA PHE A 45 12.96 0.66 -0.56
C PHE A 45 11.68 0.32 0.22
N ASP A 46 10.85 1.32 0.51
CA ASP A 46 9.61 1.16 1.27
C ASP A 46 8.64 0.20 0.54
N LEU A 47 8.45 0.38 -0.77
CA LEU A 47 7.62 -0.48 -1.61
C LEU A 47 8.11 -1.94 -1.61
N ARG A 48 9.42 -2.17 -1.71
CA ARG A 48 9.99 -3.52 -1.64
C ARG A 48 9.85 -4.12 -0.24
N ALA A 49 9.93 -3.31 0.81
CA ALA A 49 9.75 -3.77 2.18
C ALA A 49 8.31 -4.26 2.44
N GLN A 50 7.30 -3.64 1.81
CA GLN A 50 5.91 -4.08 1.93
C GLN A 50 5.70 -5.55 1.55
N VAL A 51 6.42 -6.05 0.54
CA VAL A 51 6.32 -7.45 0.09
C VAL A 51 6.74 -8.44 1.19
N ASN A 52 7.67 -8.03 2.06
CA ASN A 52 8.25 -8.90 3.09
C ASN A 52 7.58 -8.72 4.46
N GLN A 53 6.58 -7.85 4.59
CA GLN A 53 5.94 -7.58 5.87
C GLN A 53 5.01 -8.71 6.31
N THR A 54 5.08 -9.02 7.60
CA THR A 54 4.38 -10.13 8.24
C THR A 54 3.02 -9.74 8.82
N SER A 55 2.75 -8.44 9.05
CA SER A 55 1.48 -7.96 9.59
C SER A 55 1.13 -6.49 9.24
N LEU A 56 -0.18 -6.21 9.16
CA LEU A 56 -0.77 -4.87 9.00
C LEU A 56 -0.29 -3.87 10.07
N LYS A 57 -0.21 -4.33 11.33
CA LYS A 57 0.15 -3.47 12.46
C LYS A 57 1.58 -2.96 12.32
N ASP A 58 2.48 -3.83 11.86
CA ASP A 58 3.89 -3.48 11.66
C ASP A 58 4.04 -2.51 10.48
N PHE A 59 3.30 -2.75 9.39
CA PHE A 59 3.25 -1.80 8.26
C PHE A 59 2.81 -0.40 8.69
N ILE A 60 1.64 -0.27 9.32
CA ILE A 60 1.14 1.04 9.75
C ILE A 60 2.11 1.70 10.75
N LYS A 61 2.72 0.93 11.64
CA LYS A 61 3.70 1.45 12.60
C LYS A 61 4.92 2.03 11.88
N GLU A 62 5.45 1.34 10.88
CA GLU A 62 6.57 1.82 10.06
C GLU A 62 6.19 3.07 9.25
N ILE A 63 5.00 3.09 8.66
CA ILE A 63 4.49 4.25 7.93
C ILE A 63 4.33 5.47 8.84
N LYS A 64 3.70 5.30 10.02
CA LYS A 64 3.58 6.36 11.02
C LYS A 64 4.96 6.82 11.49
N HIS A 65 5.90 5.90 11.69
CA HIS A 65 7.27 6.26 12.08
C HIS A 65 7.95 7.11 11.01
N THR A 66 7.84 6.71 9.73
CA THR A 66 8.38 7.47 8.60
C THR A 66 7.73 8.84 8.51
N ALA A 67 6.39 8.94 8.57
CA ALA A 67 5.66 10.21 8.50
C ALA A 67 5.97 11.17 9.65
N LYS A 68 6.26 10.63 10.84
CA LYS A 68 6.64 11.41 12.04
C LYS A 68 8.10 11.86 12.08
N GLN A 69 8.93 11.48 11.09
CA GLN A 69 10.27 12.03 10.97
C GLN A 69 10.16 13.54 10.80
N LYS A 70 10.72 14.27 11.78
CA LYS A 70 10.23 15.57 12.31
C LYS A 70 10.09 16.73 11.32
N GLU A 71 10.47 16.59 10.05
CA GLU A 71 10.44 17.64 9.02
C GLU A 71 10.38 17.03 7.60
N LEU A 72 9.54 16.02 7.37
CA LEU A 72 9.27 15.60 5.99
C LEU A 72 8.61 16.77 5.25
N PRO A 73 9.27 17.37 4.24
CA PRO A 73 8.68 18.49 3.54
C PRO A 73 7.45 18.04 2.74
N ASP A 74 6.52 18.96 2.55
CA ASP A 74 5.18 18.65 2.04
C ASP A 74 5.19 18.09 0.61
N ASP A 75 6.21 18.43 -0.19
CA ASP A 75 6.46 17.82 -1.49
C ASP A 75 6.75 16.33 -1.36
N VAL A 76 7.60 15.92 -0.41
CA VAL A 76 7.93 14.52 -0.13
C VAL A 76 6.69 13.75 0.32
N LYS A 77 5.88 14.36 1.19
CA LYS A 77 4.59 13.81 1.61
C LYS A 77 3.65 13.64 0.42
N GLY A 78 3.57 14.64 -0.45
CA GLY A 78 2.78 14.60 -1.68
C GLY A 78 3.21 13.47 -2.63
N PHE A 79 4.52 13.28 -2.84
CA PHE A 79 5.03 12.16 -3.63
C PHE A 79 4.65 10.80 -3.02
N ARG A 80 4.77 10.66 -1.71
CA ARG A 80 4.42 9.42 -1.00
C ARG A 80 2.93 9.13 -1.08
N ALA A 81 2.07 10.11 -0.78
CA ALA A 81 0.63 9.98 -0.93
C ALA A 81 0.21 9.61 -2.36
N ALA A 82 0.87 10.21 -3.37
CA ALA A 82 0.59 9.89 -4.77
C ALA A 82 0.94 8.44 -5.12
N VAL A 83 2.03 7.88 -4.58
CA VAL A 83 2.40 6.47 -4.80
C VAL A 83 1.40 5.52 -4.14
N TYR A 84 1.04 5.74 -2.87
CA TYR A 84 0.03 4.91 -2.20
C TYR A 84 -1.34 5.00 -2.90
N ARG A 85 -1.69 6.16 -3.47
CA ARG A 85 -2.88 6.30 -4.30
C ARG A 85 -2.85 5.39 -5.53
N GLN A 86 -1.69 5.20 -6.17
CA GLN A 86 -1.57 4.30 -7.31
C GLN A 86 -1.78 2.84 -6.91
N GLU A 87 -1.21 2.42 -5.78
CA GLU A 87 -1.44 1.10 -5.19
C GLU A 87 -2.94 0.89 -4.91
N ARG A 88 -3.59 1.86 -4.24
CA ARG A 88 -5.03 1.82 -3.95
C ARG A 88 -5.88 1.75 -5.22
N ASN A 89 -5.54 2.52 -6.25
CA ASN A 89 -6.25 2.49 -7.54
C ASN A 89 -6.09 1.14 -8.26
N TYR A 90 -4.92 0.50 -8.15
CA TYR A 90 -4.73 -0.87 -8.63
C TYR A 90 -5.64 -1.85 -7.87
N LEU A 91 -5.65 -1.80 -6.54
CA LEU A 91 -6.51 -2.63 -5.71
C LEU A 91 -8.02 -2.41 -5.98
N GLY A 92 -8.42 -1.16 -6.22
CA GLY A 92 -9.79 -0.81 -6.59
C GLY A 92 -10.24 -1.46 -7.91
N ARG A 93 -9.33 -1.56 -8.90
CA ARG A 93 -9.63 -2.21 -10.19
C ARG A 93 -9.75 -3.73 -10.07
N ILE A 94 -8.82 -4.37 -9.35
CA ILE A 94 -8.83 -5.83 -9.20
C ILE A 94 -9.95 -6.32 -8.27
N SER A 95 -10.33 -5.53 -7.25
CA SER A 95 -11.40 -5.93 -6.32
C SER A 95 -12.78 -6.02 -6.98
N GLN A 96 -12.98 -5.35 -8.13
CA GLN A 96 -14.16 -5.52 -8.97
C GLN A 96 -14.19 -6.87 -9.69
N GLN A 97 -13.02 -7.48 -9.91
CA GLN A 97 -12.85 -8.74 -10.65
C GLN A 97 -12.85 -9.96 -9.70
N GLU A 98 -12.33 -9.80 -8.47
CA GLU A 98 -12.06 -10.92 -7.56
C GLU A 98 -13.05 -10.99 -6.38
N ARG A 99 -14.27 -11.52 -6.63
CA ARG A 99 -15.31 -11.65 -5.59
C ARG A 99 -14.99 -12.67 -4.49
N GLU A 100 -14.14 -13.67 -4.77
CA GLU A 100 -13.86 -14.82 -3.90
C GLU A 100 -12.87 -14.52 -2.76
N TYR A 101 -12.05 -13.48 -2.88
CA TYR A 101 -10.99 -13.16 -1.90
C TYR A 101 -11.19 -11.78 -1.27
N ARG A 102 -12.45 -11.33 -1.24
CA ARG A 102 -12.83 -9.97 -0.86
C ARG A 102 -12.28 -9.53 0.50
N HIS A 103 -12.21 -10.44 1.49
CA HIS A 103 -11.73 -10.07 2.82
C HIS A 103 -10.25 -9.72 2.82
N GLY A 104 -9.38 -10.60 2.29
CA GLY A 104 -7.94 -10.36 2.20
C GLY A 104 -7.60 -9.12 1.38
N PHE A 105 -8.31 -8.89 0.27
CA PHE A 105 -8.14 -7.67 -0.53
C PHE A 105 -8.63 -6.40 0.16
N LEU A 106 -9.74 -6.47 0.91
CA LEU A 106 -10.24 -5.35 1.68
C LEU A 106 -9.25 -4.92 2.77
N VAL A 107 -8.58 -5.89 3.40
CA VAL A 107 -7.51 -5.61 4.37
C VAL A 107 -6.40 -4.84 3.66
N LEU A 108 -5.80 -5.40 2.60
CA LEU A 108 -4.73 -4.77 1.82
C LEU A 108 -5.10 -3.35 1.33
N TYR A 109 -6.34 -3.17 0.84
CA TYR A 109 -6.85 -1.86 0.42
C TYR A 109 -6.88 -0.84 1.56
N ARG A 110 -7.32 -1.26 2.75
CA ARG A 110 -7.33 -0.40 3.93
C ARG A 110 -5.92 -0.02 4.38
N GLU A 111 -4.96 -0.93 4.31
CA GLU A 111 -3.56 -0.63 4.69
C GLU A 111 -3.01 0.51 3.83
N ILE A 112 -3.17 0.40 2.51
CA ILE A 112 -2.70 1.40 1.55
C ILE A 112 -3.46 2.72 1.68
N LEU A 113 -4.78 2.67 1.93
CA LEU A 113 -5.57 3.87 2.21
C LEU A 113 -5.05 4.61 3.45
N ILE A 114 -4.78 3.89 4.53
CA ILE A 114 -4.25 4.48 5.76
C ILE A 114 -2.88 5.12 5.50
N ALA A 115 -2.01 4.45 4.73
CA ALA A 115 -0.72 5.00 4.37
C ALA A 115 -0.84 6.31 3.57
N GLU A 116 -1.75 6.37 2.59
CA GLU A 116 -2.02 7.60 1.84
C GLU A 116 -2.49 8.73 2.77
N VAL A 117 -3.46 8.46 3.64
CA VAL A 117 -4.04 9.45 4.57
C VAL A 117 -2.98 9.99 5.55
N ILE A 118 -2.13 9.11 6.10
CA ILE A 118 -1.04 9.51 6.99
C ILE A 118 -0.10 10.51 6.32
N PHE A 119 0.24 10.31 5.04
CA PHE A 119 1.10 11.25 4.32
C PHE A 119 0.37 12.51 3.86
N LEU A 120 -0.95 12.50 3.70
CA LEU A 120 -1.73 13.72 3.43
C LEU A 120 -1.86 14.64 4.66
N GLY A 121 -1.53 14.15 5.86
CA GLY A 121 -1.55 14.96 7.08
C GLY A 121 -2.92 15.03 7.76
N ASP A 122 -3.91 14.25 7.30
CA ASP A 122 -5.18 14.06 7.99
C ASP A 122 -4.97 13.08 9.18
N GLU A 123 -4.21 13.50 10.19
CA GLU A 123 -4.16 12.81 11.48
C GLU A 123 -5.41 13.16 12.31
N GLU A 124 -6.53 12.51 12.03
CA GLU A 124 -7.49 12.10 13.06
C GLU A 124 -7.84 10.62 12.82
N ILE A 125 -6.98 9.73 13.30
CA ILE A 125 -7.33 8.32 13.50
C ILE A 125 -6.99 8.01 14.96
N ASP A 126 -7.95 8.33 15.83
CA ASP A 126 -8.04 7.81 17.21
C ASP A 126 -8.38 6.31 17.23
#